data_AF-A0A7S0HHD5-F1
#
_entry.id   AF-A0A7S0HHD5-F1
#
_cell.length_a   1.000
_cell.length_b   1.000
_cell.length_c   1.000
_cell.angle_alpha   90.00
_cell.angle_beta   90.00
_cell.angle_gamma   90.00
#
_symmetry.space_group_name_H-M   'P 1'
#
loop_
_entity.id
_entity.type
_entity.pdbx_description
1 polymer ?
#
loop_
_entity_poly.entity_id
_entity_poly.type
_entity_poly.pdbx_seq_one_letter_code
_entity_poly.pdbx_strand_id
1 'polypeptide(L)'
;RNPGAMACLAFVLGWSPALVPVEAPPLLSSPVFSLATLGADGRTSMNMLTYATPISVRPERLWAISLFRDTQSHANWQRRGTGVLQQLSAEHAPLTSALGGTSSADEGVDKAAACAVLGWEWSEGGECGEEQLLPGCLTYVRLVQQGELIDAGGHEVAICKLERTFGQAEADEPAARGLALSTAELRRAGLITAAGR
;
A
#
# COMPACT_ATOMS: atom_id res chain seq x y z
N ARG A 1 18.37 -0.31 72.74
CA ARG A 1 17.60 -1.05 71.72
C ARG A 1 16.77 -0.06 70.94
N ASN A 2 17.19 0.32 69.73
CA ASN A 2 16.28 0.61 68.63
C ASN A 2 17.08 0.61 67.30
N PRO A 3 17.15 -0.50 66.57
CA PRO A 3 17.67 -0.52 65.21
C PRO A 3 16.52 -0.52 64.20
N GLY A 4 16.68 0.17 63.08
CA GLY A 4 15.97 -0.18 61.84
C GLY A 4 14.92 0.81 61.35
N ALA A 5 15.33 2.01 60.95
CA ALA A 5 14.72 2.67 59.80
C ALA A 5 15.71 2.52 58.64
N MET A 6 15.54 1.44 57.88
CA MET A 6 16.31 1.17 56.66
C MET A 6 15.72 2.05 55.55
N ALA A 7 16.40 3.16 55.24
CA ALA A 7 16.07 3.98 54.08
C ALA A 7 16.55 3.23 52.82
N CYS A 8 15.62 2.61 52.10
CA CYS A 8 15.85 2.20 50.72
C CYS A 8 15.99 3.46 49.85
N LEU A 9 17.23 3.90 49.63
CA LEU A 9 17.53 4.79 48.51
C LEU A 9 17.45 3.98 47.22
N ALA A 10 16.29 4.02 46.57
CA ALA A 10 16.19 3.65 45.16
C ALA A 10 16.89 4.74 44.34
N PHE A 11 18.08 4.45 43.83
CA PHE A 11 18.70 5.25 42.77
C PHE A 11 17.85 5.10 41.51
N VAL A 12 16.95 6.05 41.26
CA VAL A 12 16.37 6.26 39.94
C VAL A 12 17.47 6.93 39.11
N LEU A 13 18.31 6.11 38.47
CA LEU A 13 19.20 6.59 37.42
C LEU A 13 18.31 7.15 36.31
N GLY A 14 18.22 8.49 36.25
CA GLY A 14 17.44 9.22 35.28
C GLY A 14 17.89 8.85 33.87
N TRP A 15 17.11 8.02 33.20
CA TRP A 15 17.29 7.73 31.79
C TRP A 15 16.74 8.93 31.01
N SER A 16 17.60 9.92 30.76
CA SER A 16 17.32 10.96 29.76
C SER A 16 18.01 10.54 28.46
N PRO A 17 17.30 10.00 27.47
CA PRO A 17 17.90 9.78 26.17
C PRO A 17 18.26 11.13 25.57
N ALA A 18 19.55 11.35 25.31
CA ALA A 18 19.99 12.49 24.52
C ALA A 18 19.41 12.34 23.11
N LEU A 19 18.43 13.16 22.76
CA LEU A 19 17.86 13.19 21.42
C LEU A 19 18.87 13.84 20.48
N VAL A 20 19.28 13.09 19.45
CA VAL A 20 20.16 13.60 18.40
C VAL A 20 19.36 13.77 17.10
N PRO A 21 19.58 14.85 16.34
CA PRO A 21 18.98 14.99 15.02
C PRO A 21 19.42 13.84 14.11
N VAL A 22 18.46 13.28 13.37
CA VAL A 22 18.71 12.33 12.28
C VAL A 22 18.10 12.90 11.01
N GLU A 23 18.85 12.87 9.91
CA GLU A 23 18.37 13.39 8.62
C GLU A 23 17.49 12.37 7.88
N ALA A 24 17.80 11.08 8.04
CA ALA A 24 17.08 10.02 7.35
C ALA A 24 15.72 9.74 8.03
N PRO A 25 14.62 9.68 7.26
CA PRO A 25 13.33 9.27 7.81
C PRO A 25 13.39 7.81 8.27
N PRO A 26 12.53 7.41 9.24
CA PRO A 26 12.48 6.03 9.69
C PRO A 26 12.06 5.09 8.55
N LEU A 27 12.71 3.93 8.47
CA LEU A 27 12.32 2.89 7.52
C LEU A 27 11.06 2.17 8.01
N LEU A 28 9.93 2.48 7.37
CA LEU A 28 8.65 1.85 7.67
C LEU A 28 8.53 0.47 7.02
N SER A 29 7.75 -0.42 7.64
CA SER A 29 7.31 -1.70 7.08
C SER A 29 5.81 -1.64 6.82
N SER A 30 5.43 -1.10 5.67
CA SER A 30 4.03 -1.01 5.23
C SER A 30 3.62 -2.22 4.39
N PRO A 31 2.34 -2.63 4.42
CA PRO A 31 1.78 -3.55 3.45
C PRO A 31 1.91 -3.00 2.02
N VAL A 32 2.00 -3.91 1.07
CA VAL A 32 2.14 -3.59 -0.35
C VAL A 32 0.82 -3.87 -1.07
N PHE A 33 0.41 -2.94 -1.92
CA PHE A 33 -0.83 -3.01 -2.66
C PHE A 33 -0.57 -2.91 -4.16
N SER A 34 -1.53 -3.37 -4.97
CA SER A 34 -1.70 -2.95 -6.36
C SER A 34 -2.93 -2.05 -6.45
N LEU A 35 -2.87 -0.96 -7.21
CA LEU A 35 -4.00 -0.08 -7.48
C LEU A 35 -4.46 -0.27 -8.92
N ALA A 36 -5.62 -0.89 -9.10
CA ALA A 36 -6.30 -0.99 -10.39
C ALA A 36 -7.12 0.28 -10.67
N THR A 37 -6.96 0.84 -11.86
CA THR A 37 -7.65 2.05 -12.32
C THR A 37 -8.09 1.89 -13.77
N LEU A 38 -9.19 2.56 -14.15
CA LEU A 38 -9.75 2.45 -15.48
C LEU A 38 -9.38 3.63 -16.40
N GLY A 39 -8.85 3.30 -17.57
CA GLY A 39 -8.55 4.19 -18.70
C GLY A 39 -9.78 4.86 -19.32
N ALA A 40 -9.55 5.88 -20.14
CA ALA A 40 -10.63 6.51 -20.94
C ALA A 40 -11.10 5.56 -22.05
N ASP A 41 -10.21 4.67 -22.47
CA ASP A 41 -10.43 3.58 -23.41
C ASP A 41 -11.08 2.33 -22.77
N GLY A 42 -11.41 2.39 -21.47
CA GLY A 42 -11.96 1.26 -20.73
C GLY A 42 -10.94 0.17 -20.40
N ARG A 43 -9.65 0.38 -20.65
CA ARG A 43 -8.61 -0.59 -20.29
C ARG A 43 -8.13 -0.36 -18.87
N THR A 44 -7.82 -1.45 -18.17
CA THR A 44 -7.29 -1.38 -16.80
C THR A 44 -5.80 -1.06 -16.82
N SER A 45 -5.34 -0.26 -15.86
CA SER A 45 -3.92 -0.09 -15.53
C SER A 45 -3.70 -0.36 -14.05
N MET A 46 -2.59 -1.02 -13.71
CA MET A 46 -2.22 -1.36 -12.34
C MET A 46 -0.83 -0.83 -11.98
N ASN A 47 -0.72 -0.29 -10.77
CA ASN A 47 0.55 0.14 -10.17
C ASN A 47 0.72 -0.42 -8.76
N MET A 48 1.95 -0.73 -8.40
CA MET A 48 2.32 -1.02 -7.01
C MET A 48 2.18 0.24 -6.15
N LEU A 49 1.55 0.11 -4.99
CA LEU A 49 1.40 1.17 -4.00
C LEU A 49 1.91 0.71 -2.63
N THR A 50 2.84 1.47 -2.06
CA THR A 50 3.39 1.23 -0.71
C THR A 50 2.96 2.31 0.29
N TYR A 51 2.35 3.39 -0.22
CA TYR A 51 1.80 4.49 0.55
C TYR A 51 0.27 4.45 0.47
N ALA A 52 -0.30 3.54 1.24
CA ALA A 52 -1.73 3.41 1.47
C ALA A 52 -1.99 3.11 2.94
N THR A 53 -2.91 3.84 3.58
CA THR A 53 -3.20 3.63 5.00
C THR A 53 -4.66 3.98 5.33
N PRO A 54 -5.33 3.21 6.22
CA PRO A 54 -6.60 3.64 6.79
C PRO A 54 -6.38 4.84 7.72
N ILE A 55 -7.18 5.89 7.57
CA ILE A 55 -7.09 7.12 8.38
C ILE A 55 -8.31 7.34 9.28
N SER A 56 -9.44 6.69 8.98
CA SER A 56 -10.63 6.72 9.81
C SER A 56 -11.38 5.39 9.72
N VAL A 57 -11.93 4.95 10.85
CA VAL A 57 -12.78 3.75 10.93
C VAL A 57 -14.26 4.13 11.05
N ARG A 58 -14.58 5.26 11.71
CA ARG A 58 -15.94 5.79 11.93
C ARG A 58 -15.91 7.32 12.06
N PRO A 59 -16.97 8.06 11.65
CA PRO A 59 -18.22 7.55 11.06
C PRO A 59 -18.02 7.01 9.64
N GLU A 60 -17.03 7.53 8.91
CA GLU A 60 -16.65 7.06 7.59
C GLU A 60 -15.36 6.24 7.64
N ARG A 61 -15.33 5.16 6.88
CA ARG A 61 -14.11 4.38 6.65
C ARG A 61 -13.31 5.09 5.57
N LEU A 62 -12.26 5.79 5.97
CA LEU A 62 -11.43 6.58 5.06
C LEU A 62 -10.04 5.97 4.94
N TRP A 63 -9.48 6.09 3.75
CA TRP A 63 -8.11 5.73 3.40
C TRP A 63 -7.40 6.94 2.80
N ALA A 64 -6.10 7.03 3.04
CA ALA A 64 -5.22 7.89 2.27
C ALA A 64 -4.35 7.02 1.36
N ILE A 65 -4.27 7.38 0.08
CA ILE A 65 -3.38 6.75 -0.89
C ILE A 65 -2.52 7.81 -1.57
N SER A 66 -1.27 7.49 -1.86
CA SER A 66 -0.37 8.34 -2.63
C SER A 66 -0.30 7.88 -4.08
N LEU A 67 -0.38 8.82 -5.02
CA LEU A 67 -0.38 8.57 -6.46
C LEU A 67 0.85 9.25 -7.07
N PHE A 68 1.75 8.48 -7.70
CA PHE A 68 2.90 9.06 -8.39
C PHE A 68 2.45 9.75 -9.69
N ARG A 69 2.82 11.02 -9.86
CA ARG A 69 2.29 11.89 -10.93
C ARG A 69 2.57 11.36 -12.33
N ASP A 70 3.73 10.75 -12.55
CA ASP A 70 4.16 10.29 -13.89
C ASP A 70 3.67 8.86 -14.18
N THR A 71 2.41 8.56 -13.87
CA THR A 71 1.83 7.23 -14.09
C THR A 71 0.47 7.25 -14.74
N GLN A 72 0.18 6.21 -15.52
CA GLN A 72 -1.15 6.02 -16.10
C GLN A 72 -2.24 5.88 -15.02
N SER A 73 -1.93 5.26 -13.88
CA SER A 73 -2.87 5.14 -12.76
C SER A 73 -3.24 6.50 -12.18
N HIS A 74 -2.29 7.44 -12.06
CA HIS A 74 -2.57 8.80 -11.63
C HIS A 74 -3.45 9.55 -12.64
N ALA A 75 -3.13 9.51 -13.93
CA ALA A 75 -3.97 10.11 -14.97
C ALA A 75 -5.40 9.53 -15.00
N ASN A 76 -5.53 8.22 -14.78
CA ASN A 76 -6.84 7.56 -14.67
C ASN A 76 -7.61 8.03 -13.43
N TRP A 77 -6.90 8.14 -12.31
CA TRP A 77 -7.47 8.58 -11.05
C TRP A 77 -7.94 10.04 -11.11
N GLN A 78 -7.16 10.96 -11.66
CA GLN A 78 -7.56 12.36 -11.82
C GLN A 78 -8.87 12.51 -12.61
N ARG A 79 -9.10 11.64 -13.59
CA ARG A 79 -10.32 11.65 -14.41
C ARG A 79 -11.53 11.07 -13.66
N ARG A 80 -11.36 9.93 -12.99
CA ARG A 80 -12.49 9.14 -12.45
C ARG A 80 -12.70 9.25 -10.94
N GLY A 81 -11.63 9.56 -10.19
CA GLY A 81 -11.64 9.59 -8.72
C GLY A 81 -11.91 8.24 -8.07
N THR A 82 -11.71 7.13 -8.79
CA THR A 82 -12.03 5.78 -8.31
C THR A 82 -11.01 4.74 -8.75
N GLY A 83 -10.91 3.67 -7.97
CA GLY A 83 -10.16 2.47 -8.35
C GLY A 83 -10.29 1.38 -7.29
N VAL A 84 -9.62 0.26 -7.52
CA VAL A 84 -9.59 -0.89 -6.61
C VAL A 84 -8.19 -1.05 -6.05
N LEU A 85 -8.04 -0.90 -4.73
CA LEU A 85 -6.82 -1.16 -4.01
C LEU A 85 -6.78 -2.65 -3.60
N GLN A 86 -5.74 -3.36 -4.00
CA GLN A 86 -5.63 -4.81 -3.92
C GLN A 86 -4.44 -5.17 -3.02
N GLN A 87 -4.69 -5.76 -1.86
CA GLN A 87 -3.63 -6.09 -0.91
C GLN A 87 -2.87 -7.33 -1.38
N LEU A 88 -1.58 -7.15 -1.66
CA LEU A 88 -0.75 -8.23 -2.20
C LEU A 88 -0.36 -9.22 -1.10
N SER A 89 -0.40 -10.51 -1.43
CA SER A 89 0.24 -11.56 -0.67
C SER A 89 1.72 -11.71 -1.05
N ALA A 90 2.51 -12.40 -0.23
CA ALA A 90 3.93 -12.67 -0.47
C ALA A 90 4.23 -13.31 -1.83
N GLU A 91 3.28 -14.09 -2.38
CA GLU A 91 3.41 -14.75 -3.69
C GLU A 91 3.52 -13.75 -4.85
N HIS A 92 3.03 -12.52 -4.67
CA HIS A 92 3.09 -11.46 -5.68
C HIS A 92 4.43 -10.72 -5.71
N ALA A 93 5.39 -11.03 -4.83
CA ALA A 93 6.69 -10.36 -4.82
C ALA A 93 7.39 -10.26 -6.20
N PRO A 94 7.32 -11.29 -7.08
CA PRO A 94 7.89 -11.21 -8.44
C PRO A 94 7.30 -10.10 -9.32
N LEU A 95 6.08 -9.63 -9.05
CA LEU A 95 5.42 -8.57 -9.81
C LEU A 95 6.01 -7.17 -9.55
N THR A 96 6.98 -7.04 -8.65
CA THR A 96 7.60 -5.75 -8.30
C THR A 96 8.21 -5.03 -9.49
N SER A 97 8.82 -5.76 -10.41
CA SER A 97 9.35 -5.18 -11.64
C SER A 97 8.25 -4.66 -12.57
N ALA A 98 7.21 -5.48 -12.81
CA ALA A 98 6.14 -5.18 -13.76
C ALA A 98 5.19 -4.08 -13.26
N LEU A 99 4.82 -4.10 -11.98
CA LEU A 99 3.83 -3.19 -11.43
C LEU A 99 4.44 -1.95 -10.76
N GLY A 100 5.68 -2.03 -10.27
CA GLY A 100 6.34 -0.93 -9.55
C GLY A 100 7.44 -0.20 -10.34
N GLY A 101 7.93 -0.77 -11.45
CA GLY A 101 9.08 -0.23 -12.19
C GLY A 101 8.78 0.40 -13.54
N THR A 102 7.53 0.37 -14.00
CA THR A 102 7.12 0.89 -15.32
C THR A 102 5.77 1.60 -15.22
N SER A 103 5.40 2.36 -16.23
CA SER A 103 4.07 2.93 -16.41
C SER A 103 3.41 2.33 -17.64
N SER A 104 2.10 2.08 -17.61
CA SER A 104 1.34 1.69 -18.82
C SER A 104 1.30 2.79 -19.90
N ALA A 105 1.80 3.99 -19.59
CA ALA A 105 1.97 5.07 -20.55
C ALA A 105 3.31 4.99 -21.31
N ASP A 106 4.26 4.17 -20.85
CA ASP A 106 5.57 4.02 -21.48
C ASP A 106 5.44 3.21 -22.78
N GLU A 107 6.21 3.58 -23.80
CA GLU A 107 6.17 2.91 -25.10
C GLU A 107 6.55 1.42 -24.96
N GLY A 108 5.70 0.54 -25.49
CA GLY A 108 5.91 -0.92 -25.46
C GLY A 108 5.63 -1.59 -24.12
N VAL A 109 5.15 -0.87 -23.10
CA VAL A 109 4.81 -1.47 -21.80
C VAL A 109 3.39 -2.03 -21.80
N ASP A 110 3.28 -3.35 -21.78
CA ASP A 110 2.04 -4.08 -21.48
C ASP A 110 2.18 -4.80 -20.14
N LYS A 111 1.63 -4.18 -19.08
CA LYS A 111 1.68 -4.74 -17.73
C LYS A 111 0.82 -5.98 -17.57
N ALA A 112 -0.30 -6.07 -18.29
CA ALA A 112 -1.19 -7.23 -18.21
C ALA A 112 -0.47 -8.46 -18.78
N ALA A 113 0.15 -8.31 -19.96
CA ALA A 113 0.96 -9.36 -20.56
C ALA A 113 2.18 -9.73 -19.69
N ALA A 114 2.87 -8.74 -19.11
CA ALA A 114 4.00 -8.98 -18.22
C ALA A 114 3.59 -9.76 -16.95
N CYS A 115 2.44 -9.42 -16.35
CA CYS A 115 1.89 -10.18 -15.22
C CYS A 115 1.47 -11.60 -15.64
N ALA A 116 0.86 -11.78 -16.82
CA ALA A 116 0.46 -13.09 -17.33
C ALA A 116 1.67 -14.02 -17.54
N VAL A 117 2.79 -13.50 -18.08
CA VAL A 117 4.05 -14.27 -18.20
C VAL A 117 4.57 -14.75 -16.84
N LEU A 118 4.29 -14.00 -15.78
CA LEU A 118 4.66 -14.35 -14.40
C LEU A 118 3.60 -15.24 -13.70
N GLY A 119 2.56 -15.69 -14.41
CA GLY A 119 1.49 -16.53 -13.87
C GLY A 119 0.34 -15.77 -13.19
N TRP A 120 0.28 -14.45 -13.37
CA TRP A 120 -0.71 -13.57 -12.73
C TRP A 120 -1.57 -12.84 -13.76
N GLU A 121 -2.24 -13.60 -14.62
CA GLU A 121 -3.20 -13.04 -15.58
C GLU A 121 -4.32 -12.29 -14.84
N TRP A 122 -4.65 -11.09 -15.32
CA TRP A 122 -5.68 -10.27 -14.69
C TRP A 122 -7.07 -10.81 -15.03
N SER A 123 -7.93 -10.94 -14.03
CA SER A 123 -9.30 -11.44 -14.19
C SER A 123 -10.31 -10.29 -14.24
N GLU A 124 -11.53 -10.57 -14.70
CA GLU A 124 -12.63 -9.59 -14.61
C GLU A 124 -12.93 -9.21 -13.15
N GLY A 125 -13.36 -7.96 -12.92
CA GLY A 125 -13.58 -7.42 -11.58
C GLY A 125 -14.90 -7.82 -10.91
N GLY A 126 -15.88 -8.31 -11.69
CA GLY A 126 -17.17 -8.75 -11.18
C GLY A 126 -17.85 -7.69 -10.32
N GLU A 127 -18.22 -8.05 -9.09
CA GLU A 127 -18.90 -7.15 -8.15
C GLU A 127 -18.01 -6.04 -7.58
N CYS A 128 -16.69 -6.13 -7.76
CA CYS A 128 -15.74 -5.18 -7.21
C CYS A 128 -15.64 -3.89 -8.02
N GLY A 129 -15.77 -3.99 -9.34
CA GLY A 129 -15.64 -2.86 -10.24
C GLY A 129 -15.51 -3.27 -11.71
N GLU A 130 -15.43 -2.25 -12.56
CA GLU A 130 -15.19 -2.39 -14.00
C GLU A 130 -13.72 -2.73 -14.32
N GLU A 131 -12.81 -2.43 -13.39
CA GLU A 131 -11.40 -2.74 -13.51
C GLU A 131 -11.17 -4.25 -13.46
N GLN A 132 -10.24 -4.73 -14.28
CA GLN A 132 -9.67 -6.06 -14.09
C GLN A 132 -8.93 -6.10 -12.75
N LEU A 133 -8.85 -7.29 -12.17
CA LEU A 133 -8.25 -7.53 -10.86
C LEU A 133 -7.08 -8.51 -10.96
N LEU A 134 -6.15 -8.34 -10.04
CA LEU A 134 -5.04 -9.26 -9.85
C LEU A 134 -5.53 -10.41 -8.95
N PRO A 135 -5.57 -11.66 -9.43
CA PRO A 135 -6.05 -12.78 -8.61
C PRO A 135 -5.13 -13.04 -7.42
N GLY A 136 -5.65 -13.71 -6.38
CA GLY A 136 -4.86 -14.13 -5.21
C GLY A 136 -4.53 -13.03 -4.20
N CYS A 137 -5.00 -11.79 -4.41
CA CYS A 137 -4.85 -10.73 -3.42
C CYS A 137 -5.68 -11.06 -2.16
N LEU A 138 -5.17 -10.66 -0.99
CA LEU A 138 -5.81 -10.95 0.29
C LEU A 138 -7.15 -10.20 0.43
N THR A 139 -7.16 -8.94 -0.01
CA THR A 139 -8.34 -8.10 0.01
C THR A 139 -8.38 -7.19 -1.21
N TYR A 140 -9.59 -6.86 -1.65
CA TYR A 140 -9.88 -5.87 -2.70
C TYR A 140 -10.76 -4.78 -2.10
N VAL A 141 -10.34 -3.52 -2.23
CA VAL A 141 -10.99 -2.37 -1.60
C VAL A 141 -11.36 -1.36 -2.68
N ARG A 142 -12.66 -1.18 -2.89
CA ARG A 142 -13.16 -0.13 -3.79
C ARG A 142 -13.04 1.22 -3.10
N LEU A 143 -12.31 2.13 -3.73
CA LEU A 143 -12.04 3.45 -3.21
C LEU A 143 -12.69 4.52 -4.10
N VAL A 144 -13.27 5.52 -3.44
CA VAL A 144 -13.87 6.70 -4.09
C VAL A 144 -13.30 7.96 -3.44
N GLN A 145 -12.63 8.80 -4.21
CA GLN A 145 -12.01 10.04 -3.74
C GLN A 145 -13.03 10.97 -3.06
N GLN A 146 -12.57 11.64 -2.00
CA GLN A 146 -13.28 12.65 -1.24
C GLN A 146 -12.49 13.95 -1.32
N GLY A 147 -13.11 14.99 -1.87
CA GLY A 147 -12.47 16.30 -2.05
C GLY A 147 -11.38 16.30 -3.11
N GLU A 148 -10.49 17.28 -3.01
CA GLU A 148 -9.40 17.52 -3.97
C GLU A 148 -8.17 16.65 -3.68
N LEU A 149 -7.36 16.44 -4.72
CA LEU A 149 -6.03 15.86 -4.57
C LEU A 149 -5.11 16.84 -3.83
N ILE A 150 -4.30 16.31 -2.91
CA ILE A 150 -3.38 17.10 -2.09
C ILE A 150 -1.97 16.96 -2.67
N ASP A 151 -1.34 18.07 -3.06
CA ASP A 151 0.03 18.08 -3.55
C ASP A 151 1.01 17.62 -2.45
N ALA A 152 1.82 16.60 -2.78
CA ALA A 152 2.86 16.04 -1.93
C ALA A 152 4.19 15.89 -2.71
N GLY A 153 4.51 16.88 -3.55
CA GLY A 153 5.74 16.89 -4.34
C GLY A 153 5.62 16.00 -5.58
N GLY A 154 6.46 14.95 -5.67
CA GLY A 154 6.39 13.97 -6.77
C GLY A 154 5.09 13.15 -6.79
N HIS A 155 4.28 13.25 -5.75
CA HIS A 155 3.03 12.54 -5.59
C HIS A 155 1.85 13.49 -5.33
N GLU A 156 0.65 12.98 -5.54
CA GLU A 156 -0.58 13.55 -4.99
C GLU A 156 -1.23 12.56 -4.02
N VAL A 157 -1.74 13.06 -2.90
CA VAL A 157 -2.48 12.26 -1.92
C VAL A 157 -3.97 12.38 -2.18
N ALA A 158 -4.63 11.23 -2.35
CA ALA A 158 -6.09 11.14 -2.39
C ALA A 158 -6.59 10.66 -1.04
N ILE A 159 -7.56 11.39 -0.47
CA ILE A 159 -8.39 10.90 0.62
C ILE A 159 -9.59 10.18 -0.01
N CYS A 160 -9.84 8.95 0.41
CA CYS A 160 -10.79 8.07 -0.24
C CYS A 160 -11.76 7.49 0.79
N LYS A 161 -13.04 7.46 0.45
CA LYS A 161 -14.02 6.63 1.12
C LYS A 161 -13.86 5.19 0.65
N LEU A 162 -13.81 4.28 1.61
CA LEU A 162 -13.95 2.85 1.36
C LEU A 162 -15.43 2.56 1.11
N GLU A 163 -15.75 2.18 -0.14
CA GLU A 163 -17.11 1.89 -0.56
C GLU A 163 -17.47 0.43 -0.31
N ARG A 164 -16.62 -0.48 -0.77
CA ARG A 164 -16.78 -1.93 -0.62
C ARG A 164 -15.45 -2.61 -0.34
N THR A 165 -15.51 -3.74 0.34
CA THR A 165 -14.37 -4.62 0.59
C THR A 165 -14.76 -6.03 0.23
N PHE A 166 -13.87 -6.70 -0.48
CA PHE A 166 -13.94 -8.11 -0.82
C PHE A 166 -12.66 -8.77 -0.30
N GLY A 167 -12.75 -10.04 0.08
CA GLY A 167 -11.61 -10.83 0.50
C GLY A 167 -11.88 -12.29 0.17
N GLN A 168 -10.85 -13.11 0.26
CA GLN A 168 -11.07 -14.55 0.25
C GLN A 168 -11.76 -14.97 1.56
N ALA A 169 -12.53 -16.06 1.54
CA ALA A 169 -13.27 -16.53 2.73
C ALA A 169 -12.35 -16.76 3.95
N GLU A 170 -11.07 -17.02 3.70
CA GLU A 170 -10.02 -17.27 4.69
C GLU A 170 -9.22 -16.02 5.08
N ALA A 171 -9.48 -14.86 4.46
CA ALA A 171 -8.70 -13.62 4.66
C ALA A 171 -8.84 -13.01 6.06
N ASP A 172 -9.93 -13.33 6.77
CA ASP A 172 -10.16 -12.89 8.16
C ASP A 172 -9.42 -13.74 9.20
N GLU A 173 -8.84 -14.88 8.81
CA GLU A 173 -8.06 -15.71 9.71
C GLU A 173 -6.74 -15.01 10.12
N PRO A 174 -6.34 -15.05 11.40
CA PRO A 174 -5.08 -14.46 11.86
C PRO A 174 -3.85 -14.97 11.08
N ALA A 175 -3.90 -16.20 10.57
CA ALA A 175 -2.86 -16.79 9.73
C ALA A 175 -2.70 -16.07 8.38
N ALA A 176 -3.79 -15.58 7.79
CA ALA A 176 -3.78 -14.85 6.52
C ALA A 176 -3.10 -13.48 6.63
N ARG A 177 -3.08 -12.87 7.82
CA ARG A 177 -2.37 -11.59 8.07
C ARG A 177 -0.85 -11.74 7.95
N GLY A 178 -0.31 -12.93 8.22
CA GLY A 178 1.10 -13.26 8.02
C GLY A 178 1.49 -13.45 6.55
N LEU A 179 0.51 -13.47 5.63
CA LEU A 179 0.74 -13.64 4.20
C LEU A 179 0.87 -12.31 3.45
N ALA A 180 0.56 -11.18 4.10
CA ALA A 180 0.59 -9.87 3.47
C ALA A 180 2.02 -9.48 3.09
N LEU A 181 2.24 -9.17 1.81
CA LEU A 181 3.52 -8.68 1.33
C LEU A 181 3.83 -7.33 1.98
N SER A 182 5.04 -7.21 2.52
CA SER A 182 5.51 -5.98 3.15
C SER A 182 6.73 -5.38 2.44
N THR A 183 6.87 -4.07 2.57
CA THR A 183 8.07 -3.35 2.11
C THR A 183 9.35 -3.83 2.79
N ALA A 184 9.29 -4.35 4.03
CA ALA A 184 10.44 -4.95 4.68
C ALA A 184 10.89 -6.24 3.99
N GLU A 185 9.96 -7.09 3.55
CA GLU A 185 10.28 -8.31 2.79
C GLU A 185 10.83 -8.00 1.42
N LEU A 186 10.23 -7.04 0.71
CA LEU A 186 10.75 -6.59 -0.59
C LEU A 186 12.18 -6.04 -0.48
N ARG A 187 12.51 -5.29 0.57
CA ARG A 187 13.88 -4.83 0.83
C ARG A 187 14.82 -6.01 1.14
N ARG A 188 14.40 -6.96 1.97
CA ARG A 188 15.19 -8.16 2.30
C ARG A 188 15.48 -9.01 1.07
N ALA A 189 14.56 -9.05 0.11
CA ALA A 189 14.70 -9.73 -1.17
C ALA A 189 15.47 -8.91 -2.22
N GLY A 190 15.88 -7.66 -1.93
CA GLY A 190 16.59 -6.79 -2.88
C GLY A 190 15.72 -6.27 -4.03
N LEU A 191 14.38 -6.30 -3.89
CA LEU A 191 13.44 -5.88 -4.93
C LEU A 191 13.15 -4.37 -4.92
N ILE A 192 13.37 -3.73 -3.76
CA ILE A 192 13.30 -2.27 -3.55
C ILE A 192 14.44 -1.82 -2.62
N THR A 193 14.78 -0.52 -2.63
CA THR A 193 15.81 0.07 -1.77
C THR A 193 15.23 0.73 -0.51
N ALA A 194 16.09 1.31 0.33
CA ALA A 194 15.68 2.16 1.46
C ALA A 194 14.91 3.42 1.03
N ALA A 195 15.20 3.95 -0.18
CA ALA A 195 14.57 5.15 -0.72
C ALA A 195 13.32 4.85 -1.58
N GLY A 196 12.96 3.57 -1.77
CA GLY A 196 12.00 3.15 -2.78
C GLY A 196 12.69 2.45 -3.95
N ARG A 197 12.04 2.39 -5.10
CA ARG A 197 12.64 1.86 -6.33
C ARG A 197 13.11 3.00 -7.22
#